data_AF-A0A937LDY2-F1
#
_entry.id   AF-A0A937LDY2-F1
#
_cell.length_a   1.000
_cell.length_b   1.000
_cell.length_c   1.000
_cell.angle_alpha   90.00
_cell.angle_beta   90.00
_cell.angle_gamma   90.00
#
_symmetry.space_group_name_H-M   'P 1'
#
loop_
_entity.id
_entity.type
_entity.pdbx_description
1 polymer ?
#
loop_
_entity_poly.entity_id
_entity_poly.type
_entity_poly.pdbx_seq_one_letter_code
_entity_poly.pdbx_strand_id
1 'polypeptide(L)' 'MPPQVSVENQLPQDLHDAMGRFIDGHPEWDQYRLVQAAIAGFLFQQGCQERAVVQHYLKGLFRRQDPQTAMELKR' A
#
# COMPACT_ATOMS: atom_id res chain seq x y z
N MET A 1 -6.99 -2.52 19.59
CA MET A 1 -6.42 -1.89 18.37
C MET A 1 -5.26 -2.76 17.90
N PRO A 2 -5.18 -3.11 16.61
CA PRO A 2 -3.95 -3.69 16.07
C PRO A 2 -2.80 -2.66 16.20
N PRO A 3 -1.55 -3.11 16.41
CA PRO A 3 -0.41 -2.20 16.47
C PRO A 3 -0.23 -1.48 15.12
N GLN A 4 -0.17 -0.15 15.15
CA GLN A 4 0.25 0.64 14.00
C GLN A 4 1.77 0.71 13.98
N VAL A 5 2.36 0.26 12.88
CA VAL A 5 3.80 0.32 12.65
C VAL A 5 4.05 1.33 11.54
N SER A 6 4.71 2.44 11.88
CA SER A 6 5.25 3.38 10.90
C SER A 6 6.57 2.85 10.36
N VAL A 7 6.78 2.98 9.05
CA VAL A 7 8.00 2.56 8.38
C VAL A 7 8.73 3.81 7.91
N GLU A 8 9.95 4.01 8.39
CA GLU A 8 10.90 4.98 7.85
C GLU A 8 11.97 4.22 7.09
N ASN A 9 12.24 4.62 5.85
CA ASN A 9 13.24 3.99 5.02
C ASN A 9 13.87 5.00 4.06
N GLN A 10 15.17 4.84 3.78
CA GLN A 10 15.83 5.56 2.70
C GLN A 10 15.66 4.77 1.40
N LEU A 11 14.98 5.37 0.42
CA LEU A 11 14.81 4.79 -0.92
C LEU A 11 15.82 5.41 -1.89
N PRO A 12 16.30 4.67 -2.89
CA PRO A 12 17.02 5.26 -4.01
C PRO A 12 16.20 6.39 -4.66
N GLN A 13 16.85 7.49 -5.01
CA GLN A 13 16.18 8.69 -5.56
C GLN A 13 15.29 8.34 -6.76
N ASP A 14 15.79 7.53 -7.69
CA ASP A 14 15.06 7.14 -8.90
C ASP A 14 13.74 6.41 -8.58
N LEU A 15 13.74 5.56 -7.53
CA LEU A 15 12.55 4.87 -7.08
C LEU A 15 11.56 5.83 -6.43
N HIS A 16 12.04 6.74 -5.58
CA HIS A 16 11.22 7.77 -4.96
C HIS A 16 10.52 8.64 -6.02
N ASP A 17 11.25 9.08 -7.03
CA ASP A 17 10.71 9.93 -8.09
C ASP A 17 9.72 9.16 -8.98
N ALA A 18 9.99 7.88 -9.27
CA ALA A 18 9.06 7.02 -9.99
C ALA A 18 7.75 6.81 -9.22
N MET A 19 7.82 6.60 -7.89
CA MET A 19 6.63 6.51 -7.03
C MET A 19 5.82 7.82 -7.04
N GLY A 20 6.50 8.97 -6.98
CA GLY A 20 5.86 10.28 -7.06
C GLY A 20 5.10 10.48 -8.37
N ARG A 21 5.74 10.18 -9.52
CA ARG A 21 5.10 10.26 -10.83
C ARG A 21 3.91 9.32 -10.98
N PHE A 22 4.01 8.12 -10.39
CA PHE A 22 2.89 7.18 -10.40
C PHE A 22 1.68 7.74 -9.65
N ILE A 23 1.89 8.28 -8.44
CA ILE A 23 0.82 8.86 -7.61
C ILE A 23 0.20 10.09 -8.28
N ASP A 24 1.01 10.94 -8.92
CA ASP A 24 0.52 12.12 -9.64
C ASP A 24 -0.48 11.77 -10.75
N GLY A 25 -0.28 10.63 -11.42
CA GLY A 25 -1.20 10.10 -12.44
C GLY A 25 -2.39 9.30 -11.90
N HIS A 26 -2.42 8.97 -10.61
CA HIS A 26 -3.43 8.08 -10.00
C HIS A 26 -3.90 8.63 -8.64
N PRO A 27 -4.84 9.60 -8.62
CA PRO A 27 -5.23 10.34 -7.42
C PRO A 27 -5.88 9.47 -6.33
N GLU A 28 -6.28 8.24 -6.64
CA GLU A 28 -6.77 7.26 -5.68
C GLU A 28 -5.65 6.52 -4.92
N TRP A 29 -4.39 6.74 -5.30
CA TRP A 29 -3.21 6.18 -4.66
C TRP A 29 -2.53 7.22 -3.78
N ASP A 30 -2.03 6.73 -2.64
CA ASP A 30 -1.14 7.45 -1.77
C ASP A 30 0.13 6.60 -1.55
N GLN A 31 1.14 7.21 -0.94
CA GLN A 31 2.43 6.55 -0.67
C GLN A 31 2.24 5.24 0.11
N TYR A 32 1.35 5.23 1.11
CA TYR A 32 1.15 4.08 1.97
C TYR A 32 0.55 2.91 1.19
N ARG A 33 -0.51 3.18 0.42
CA ARG A 33 -1.18 2.19 -0.43
C ARG A 33 -0.24 1.63 -1.49
N LEU A 34 0.58 2.48 -2.11
CA LEU A 34 1.55 2.06 -3.11
C LEU A 34 2.57 1.09 -2.52
N VAL A 35 3.18 1.46 -1.39
CA VAL A 35 4.18 0.63 -0.70
C VAL A 35 3.57 -0.69 -0.21
N GLN A 36 2.38 -0.62 0.37
CA GLN A 36 1.63 -1.78 0.84
C GLN A 36 1.33 -2.78 -0.29
N ALA A 37 0.84 -2.29 -1.44
CA ALA A 37 0.58 -3.12 -2.60
C ALA A 37 1.87 -3.72 -3.17
N ALA A 38 2.96 -2.95 -3.22
CA ALA A 38 4.26 -3.42 -3.69
C ALA A 38 4.83 -4.53 -2.78
N ILE A 39 4.79 -4.35 -1.45
CA ILE A 39 5.27 -5.36 -0.49
C ILE A 39 4.42 -6.63 -0.60
N ALA A 40 3.09 -6.50 -0.61
CA ALA A 40 2.21 -7.65 -0.72
C ALA A 40 2.39 -8.39 -2.06
N GLY A 41 2.57 -7.65 -3.16
CA GLY A 41 2.88 -8.21 -4.47
C GLY A 41 4.23 -8.93 -4.50
N PHE A 42 5.27 -8.33 -3.91
CA PHE A 42 6.58 -8.97 -3.77
C PHE A 42 6.49 -10.28 -2.99
N LEU A 43 5.87 -10.27 -1.81
CA LEU A 43 5.69 -11.47 -0.98
C LEU A 43 4.89 -12.54 -1.72
N PHE A 44 3.82 -12.15 -2.41
CA PHE A 44 3.01 -13.08 -3.21
C PHE A 44 3.84 -13.73 -4.34
N GLN A 45 4.62 -12.94 -5.08
CA GLN A 45 5.51 -13.43 -6.15
C GLN A 45 6.59 -14.38 -5.61
N GLN A 46 7.04 -14.20 -4.36
CA GLN A 46 7.98 -15.11 -3.70
C GLN A 46 7.31 -16.38 -3.13
N GLY A 47 6.03 -16.61 -3.41
CA GLY A 47 5.31 -17.82 -2.99
C GLY A 47 4.73 -17.74 -1.57
N CYS A 48 4.61 -16.54 -0.99
CA CYS A 48 3.92 -16.38 0.29
C CYS A 48 2.44 -16.77 0.15
N GLN A 49 2.03 -17.82 0.88
CA GLN A 49 0.66 -18.35 0.84
C GLN A 49 -0.24 -17.75 1.94
N GLU A 50 0.25 -16.78 2.71
CA GLU A 50 -0.57 -16.16 3.74
C GLU A 50 -1.76 -15.42 3.12
N ARG A 51 -2.97 -15.82 3.55
CA ARG A 51 -4.22 -15.23 3.08
C ARG A 51 -4.28 -13.73 3.33
N ALA A 52 -3.65 -13.25 4.42
CA ALA A 52 -3.55 -11.83 4.73
C ALA A 52 -2.77 -11.06 3.66
N VAL A 53 -1.64 -11.59 3.20
CA VAL A 53 -0.80 -11.00 2.14
C VAL A 53 -1.56 -10.93 0.81
N VAL A 54 -2.21 -12.02 0.42
CA VAL A 54 -3.03 -12.07 -0.81
C VAL A 54 -4.18 -11.07 -0.74
N GLN A 55 -4.89 -10.99 0.40
CA GLN A 55 -5.95 -10.01 0.58
C GLN A 55 -5.45 -8.58 0.50
N HIS A 56 -4.27 -8.30 1.07
CA HIS A 56 -3.69 -6.97 1.06
C HIS A 56 -3.26 -6.54 -0.35
N TYR A 57 -2.63 -7.44 -1.09
CA TYR A 57 -2.31 -7.26 -2.51
C TYR A 57 -3.56 -6.95 -3.34
N LEU A 58 -4.60 -7.78 -3.23
CA LEU A 58 -5.85 -7.61 -3.98
C LEU A 58 -6.60 -6.33 -3.58
N LYS A 59 -6.62 -5.96 -2.29
CA LYS A 59 -7.21 -4.69 -1.84
C LYS A 59 -6.43 -3.47 -2.32
N GLY A 60 -5.10 -3.59 -2.41
CA GLY A 60 -4.23 -2.57 -3.00
C GLY A 60 -4.61 -2.31 -4.46
N LEU A 61 -4.81 -3.36 -5.24
CA LEU A 61 -5.14 -3.28 -6.68
C LEU A 61 -6.60 -2.94 -6.99
N PHE A 62 -7.55 -3.51 -6.24
CA PHE A 62 -8.97 -3.42 -6.51
C PHE A 62 -9.68 -2.78 -5.32
N ARG A 63 -9.96 -1.47 -5.37
CA ARG A 63 -10.87 -0.85 -4.41
C ARG A 63 -12.32 -1.21 -4.76
N ARG A 64 -13.03 -1.82 -3.81
CA ARG A 64 -14.40 -1.36 -3.50
C ARG A 64 -14.24 -0.11 -2.65
N GLN A 65 -14.90 0.98 -3.01
CA GLN A 65 -15.03 2.14 -2.13
C GLN A 65 -15.79 1.69 -0.89
N ASP A 66 -15.07 1.33 0.18
CA ASP A 66 -15.69 1.18 1.49
C ASP A 66 -15.57 2.52 2.22
N PRO A 67 -16.69 3.23 2.45
CA PRO A 67 -16.67 4.56 3.03
C PRO A 67 -16.21 4.61 4.51
N GLN A 68 -15.94 3.47 5.16
CA GLN A 68 -15.64 3.46 6.60
C GLN A 68 -14.18 3.76 6.97
N THR A 69 -13.20 3.57 6.08
CA THR A 69 -11.77 3.77 6.43
C THR A 69 -11.39 5.25 6.61
N ALA A 70 -12.18 6.18 6.07
CA ALA A 70 -11.95 7.63 6.21
C ALA A 70 -12.26 8.19 7.61
N MET A 71 -12.96 7.43 8.46
CA MET A 71 -13.37 7.90 9.80
C MET A 71 -12.35 7.64 10.91
N GLU A 72 -11.33 6.80 10.68
CA GLU A 72 -10.36 6.43 11.73
C GLU A 72 -9.14 7.35 11.82
N LEU A 73 -8.92 8.25 10.85
CA LEU A 73 -7.78 9.18 10.82
C LEU A 73 -8.08 10.58 11.39
N LYS A 74 -9.18 10.73 12.15
CA LYS A 74 -9.58 11.99 12.81
C LYS A 74 -9.74 11.89 14.33
N ARG A 75 -9.01 10.97 15.00
CA ARG A 75 -8.94 10.94 16.47
C ARG A 75 -7.50 10.99 16.96
#